data_AF-A0A8J2SEQ4-F1
#
_entry.id   AF-A0A8J2SEQ4-F1
#
_cell.length_a   1.000
_cell.length_b   1.000
_cell.length_c   1.000
_cell.angle_alpha   90.00
_cell.angle_beta   90.00
_cell.angle_gamma   90.00
#
_symmetry.space_group_name_H-M   'P 1'
#
loop_
_entity.id
_entity.type
_entity.pdbx_description
1 polymer ?
#
loop_
_entity_poly.entity_id
_entity_poly.type
_entity_poly.pdbx_seq_one_letter_code
_entity_poly.pdbx_strand_id
1 'polypeptide(L)'
;MAAQPAKTVTVAALAGAAFAVAYKTTSKYLSNDEDETPKSLDDSTKLDESTASSFYGITPSSLATRHEARSMDREKSERSLRLMVESKALAQASTTDYAGGTLGSRVKLVVAMVGLPARGKSYLVKMLVRYLSWVGFPTKIFNVGELRRKQGQAGAKAEYFADTPEAMAVREGLALQCQEEMYDWLRAQKGACVAIFDATNTTRHRRHLLTERCKAESDESGNDVSIVFVESICDDPKVLSRNYEMKLQNADYRGTDPKKAMADFMERVKQYEARYEPVDDAEECAYIKLVNVGDKVITRRCGGYLTSQLGFYLGNVHIQPRRIWLALHGESQLQVESRRVGAATGHLTPRGRCFARRLASFVKDAHASFREEHVDTDPEIVVLTGNAPIHSQTIKPLLADPLAFEAAPRVSTSSLLNELCGGDFDGLSVKEIQDRYPAVWHRRMADKLRFRYPGAGGESYLDVINRLRPILIELERQRKSVLLVTHLAVQRCLYSYFTGTDAEAIPYLPLPAGAVLELTPTPHGTQVRTHILLPDDEEAPTRRLRRSARLTGRRPHRSPSTASRRP
;
A
#
# COMPACT_ATOMS: atom_id res chain seq x y z
N MET A 1 -31.05 -4.46 27.28
CA MET A 1 -30.81 -5.70 26.50
C MET A 1 -29.36 -5.66 26.04
N ALA A 2 -28.57 -6.62 26.50
CA ALA A 2 -27.12 -6.62 26.42
C ALA A 2 -26.59 -6.68 24.97
N ALA A 3 -25.58 -5.88 24.67
CA ALA A 3 -24.87 -5.85 23.40
C ALA A 3 -23.99 -7.10 23.26
N GLN A 4 -24.08 -7.80 22.13
CA GLN A 4 -23.18 -8.92 21.80
C GLN A 4 -21.82 -8.38 21.31
N PRO A 5 -20.69 -9.01 21.68
CA PRO A 5 -19.37 -8.56 21.28
C PRO A 5 -19.07 -8.84 19.80
N ALA A 6 -18.37 -7.90 19.15
CA ALA A 6 -17.92 -8.00 17.77
C ALA A 6 -16.97 -9.19 17.57
N LYS A 7 -17.26 -10.02 16.57
CA LYS A 7 -16.40 -11.15 16.19
C LYS A 7 -15.08 -10.64 15.60
N THR A 8 -13.98 -10.89 16.31
CA THR A 8 -12.60 -10.69 15.82
C THR A 8 -12.22 -11.85 14.90
N VAL A 9 -11.83 -11.56 13.66
CA VAL A 9 -11.25 -12.56 12.74
C VAL A 9 -9.82 -12.16 12.43
N THR A 10 -8.85 -12.99 12.81
CA THR A 10 -7.42 -12.82 12.54
C THR A 10 -7.08 -13.33 11.13
N VAL A 11 -6.60 -12.44 10.26
CA VAL A 11 -6.48 -12.64 8.80
C VAL A 11 -5.29 -13.52 8.36
N ALA A 12 -4.45 -14.03 9.27
CA ALA A 12 -3.34 -14.91 8.88
C ALA A 12 -3.81 -16.21 8.17
N ALA A 13 -5.05 -16.66 8.39
CA ALA A 13 -5.60 -17.87 7.76
C ALA A 13 -6.31 -17.63 6.41
N LEU A 14 -6.67 -16.37 6.06
CA LEU A 14 -7.48 -16.08 4.87
C LEU A 14 -6.64 -15.86 3.60
N ALA A 15 -5.38 -15.43 3.73
CA ALA A 15 -4.49 -15.22 2.58
C ALA A 15 -4.14 -16.53 1.84
N GLY A 16 -3.94 -17.63 2.58
CA GLY A 16 -3.67 -18.95 2.00
C GLY A 16 -4.90 -19.61 1.35
N ALA A 17 -6.09 -19.42 1.94
CA ALA A 17 -7.32 -19.99 1.42
C ALA A 17 -7.84 -19.26 0.16
N ALA A 18 -7.67 -17.93 0.10
CA ALA A 18 -8.02 -17.14 -1.09
C ALA A 18 -7.17 -17.52 -2.32
N PHE A 19 -5.91 -17.90 -2.11
CA PHE A 19 -5.01 -18.35 -3.18
C PHE A 19 -5.48 -19.69 -3.80
N ALA A 20 -5.92 -20.65 -2.97
CA ALA A 20 -6.43 -21.94 -3.44
C ALA A 20 -7.78 -21.85 -4.17
N VAL A 21 -8.66 -20.93 -3.74
CA VAL A 21 -9.97 -20.70 -4.39
C VAL A 21 -9.81 -19.95 -5.72
N ALA A 22 -8.93 -18.94 -5.79
CA ALA A 22 -8.66 -18.24 -7.04
C ALA A 22 -8.06 -19.18 -8.10
N TYR A 23 -7.12 -20.06 -7.73
CA TYR A 23 -6.49 -21.02 -8.65
C TYR A 23 -7.47 -22.12 -9.14
N LYS A 24 -8.37 -22.60 -8.27
CA LYS A 24 -9.43 -23.55 -8.67
C LYS A 24 -10.48 -22.93 -9.60
N THR A 25 -10.70 -21.62 -9.50
CA THR A 25 -11.67 -20.94 -10.35
C THR A 25 -11.11 -20.70 -11.76
N THR A 26 -9.82 -20.38 -11.90
CA THR A 26 -9.15 -20.30 -13.22
C THR A 26 -8.99 -21.65 -13.91
N SER A 27 -8.73 -22.74 -13.16
CA SER A 27 -8.59 -24.07 -13.75
C SER A 27 -9.90 -24.61 -14.35
N LYS A 28 -11.06 -24.09 -13.92
CA LYS A 28 -12.38 -24.50 -14.42
C LYS A 28 -12.78 -23.84 -15.74
N TYR A 29 -12.07 -22.78 -16.17
CA TYR A 29 -12.27 -22.10 -17.45
C TYR A 29 -11.26 -22.52 -18.53
N LEU A 30 -10.39 -23.50 -18.23
CA LEU A 30 -9.33 -23.98 -19.13
C LEU A 30 -9.50 -25.46 -19.55
N SER A 31 -10.63 -26.10 -19.23
CA SER A 31 -10.82 -27.55 -19.47
C SER A 31 -12.03 -27.94 -20.31
N ASN A 32 -12.59 -27.03 -21.09
CA ASN A 32 -13.57 -27.37 -22.12
C ASN A 32 -13.01 -26.86 -23.44
N ASP A 33 -12.29 -27.73 -24.15
CA ASP A 33 -12.12 -27.74 -25.61
C ASP A 33 -11.26 -28.97 -25.95
N GLU A 34 -11.91 -30.14 -26.01
CA GLU A 34 -11.42 -31.29 -26.78
C GLU A 34 -12.42 -31.55 -27.91
N ASP A 35 -11.85 -31.89 -29.07
CA ASP A 35 -12.45 -32.26 -30.35
C ASP A 35 -13.05 -31.14 -31.22
N GLU A 36 -12.25 -30.63 -32.16
CA GLU A 36 -12.54 -30.80 -33.59
C GLU A 36 -11.32 -30.43 -34.47
N THR A 37 -10.87 -31.37 -35.29
CA THR A 37 -9.81 -31.23 -36.29
C THR A 37 -10.26 -30.41 -37.53
N PRO A 38 -9.36 -29.66 -38.19
CA PRO A 38 -9.72 -28.73 -39.26
C PRO A 38 -9.88 -29.42 -40.63
N LYS A 39 -10.92 -29.03 -41.39
CA LYS A 39 -11.01 -29.29 -42.83
C LYS A 39 -10.76 -28.01 -43.63
N SER A 40 -10.00 -28.21 -44.70
CA SER A 40 -9.42 -27.26 -45.64
C SER A 40 -10.43 -26.57 -46.57
N LEU A 41 -10.10 -25.31 -46.91
CA LEU A 41 -10.21 -24.59 -48.19
C LEU A 41 -11.27 -25.04 -49.22
N ASP A 42 -12.10 -24.10 -49.66
CA ASP A 42 -12.13 -23.77 -51.09
C ASP A 42 -12.69 -22.38 -51.42
N ASP A 43 -12.31 -21.92 -52.61
CA ASP A 43 -12.31 -20.59 -53.18
C ASP A 43 -13.62 -20.20 -53.91
N SER A 44 -13.71 -18.90 -54.25
CA SER A 44 -14.50 -18.30 -55.35
C SER A 44 -15.99 -17.94 -55.18
N THR A 45 -16.28 -16.66 -55.47
CA THR A 45 -17.32 -16.08 -56.38
C THR A 45 -17.82 -14.73 -55.84
N LYS A 46 -17.30 -13.61 -56.35
CA LYS A 46 -17.76 -12.78 -57.49
C LYS A 46 -18.92 -11.82 -57.14
N LEU A 47 -18.62 -10.55 -57.38
CA LEU A 47 -19.51 -9.38 -57.42
C LEU A 47 -20.69 -9.57 -58.38
N ASP A 48 -21.82 -8.92 -58.06
CA ASP A 48 -22.63 -8.28 -59.09
C ASP A 48 -23.37 -7.04 -58.55
N GLU A 49 -23.21 -5.93 -59.26
CA GLU A 49 -23.96 -4.67 -59.12
C GLU A 49 -24.88 -4.58 -60.34
N SER A 50 -26.20 -4.49 -60.16
CA SER A 50 -27.09 -3.67 -61.01
C SER A 50 -28.54 -3.80 -60.58
N THR A 51 -29.18 -2.68 -60.25
CA THR A 51 -30.37 -2.15 -60.97
C THR A 51 -30.89 -0.90 -60.27
N ALA A 52 -31.04 0.16 -61.07
CA ALA A 52 -31.59 1.45 -60.70
C ALA A 52 -32.91 1.71 -61.47
N SER A 53 -33.66 2.72 -61.01
CA SER A 53 -34.83 3.40 -61.62
C SER A 53 -36.20 2.86 -61.15
N SER A 54 -37.23 3.64 -60.79
CA SER A 54 -37.45 5.08 -60.52
C SER A 54 -38.92 5.22 -60.01
N PHE A 55 -39.25 6.21 -59.17
CA PHE A 55 -40.33 7.21 -59.36
C PHE A 55 -40.80 7.92 -58.06
N TYR A 56 -41.08 9.22 -58.25
CA TYR A 56 -41.69 10.26 -57.40
C TYR A 56 -40.89 10.86 -56.23
N GLY A 57 -40.55 12.13 -56.42
CA GLY A 57 -39.83 12.97 -55.47
C GLY A 57 -40.72 13.86 -54.61
N ILE A 58 -40.17 14.21 -53.45
CA ILE A 58 -40.43 15.38 -52.61
C ILE A 58 -39.07 15.75 -51.98
N THR A 59 -38.66 17.01 -52.06
CA THR A 59 -37.63 17.66 -51.19
C THR A 59 -38.35 18.74 -50.35
N PRO A 60 -37.80 19.30 -49.24
CA PRO A 60 -36.37 19.32 -48.88
C PRO A 60 -35.98 19.12 -47.38
N SER A 61 -34.68 18.81 -47.19
CA SER A 61 -33.78 19.23 -46.09
C SER A 61 -33.62 18.38 -44.80
N SER A 62 -32.35 18.20 -44.41
CA SER A 62 -31.79 17.71 -43.12
C SER A 62 -31.29 16.26 -42.95
N LEU A 63 -30.90 15.54 -44.01
CA LEU A 63 -30.35 14.17 -43.89
C LEU A 63 -28.83 14.00 -44.14
N ALA A 64 -28.04 15.08 -44.03
CA ALA A 64 -26.57 15.00 -44.20
C ALA A 64 -25.77 14.57 -42.95
N THR A 65 -26.40 14.35 -41.78
CA THR A 65 -25.64 14.21 -40.51
C THR A 65 -25.41 12.77 -40.01
N ARG A 66 -25.82 11.72 -40.73
CA ARG A 66 -25.58 10.32 -40.30
C ARG A 66 -24.45 9.61 -41.03
N HIS A 67 -24.16 9.97 -42.28
CA HIS A 67 -23.08 9.34 -43.03
C HIS A 67 -21.71 9.94 -42.68
N GLU A 68 -21.64 11.26 -42.49
CA GLU A 68 -20.42 11.95 -42.02
C GLU A 68 -20.06 11.57 -40.58
N ALA A 69 -21.06 11.40 -39.69
CA ALA A 69 -20.81 10.94 -38.32
C ALA A 69 -20.26 9.50 -38.27
N ARG A 70 -20.78 8.59 -39.10
CA ARG A 70 -20.26 7.22 -39.21
C ARG A 70 -18.89 7.15 -39.89
N SER A 71 -18.63 8.05 -40.85
CA SER A 71 -17.31 8.21 -41.49
C SER A 71 -16.27 8.69 -40.48
N MET A 72 -16.59 9.71 -39.69
CA MET A 72 -15.71 10.22 -38.63
C MET A 72 -15.48 9.22 -37.50
N ASP A 73 -16.49 8.43 -37.11
CA ASP A 73 -16.34 7.37 -36.11
C ASP A 73 -15.46 6.22 -36.62
N ARG A 74 -15.57 5.89 -37.91
CA ARG A 74 -14.72 4.87 -38.55
C ARG A 74 -13.27 5.33 -38.67
N GLU A 75 -13.04 6.58 -39.07
CA GLU A 75 -11.70 7.18 -39.10
C GLU A 75 -11.09 7.31 -37.70
N LYS A 76 -11.89 7.67 -36.68
CA LYS A 76 -11.43 7.64 -35.27
C LYS A 76 -11.06 6.23 -34.83
N SER A 77 -11.87 5.23 -35.17
CA SER A 77 -11.63 3.82 -34.82
C SER A 77 -10.38 3.26 -35.51
N GLU A 78 -10.17 3.57 -36.79
CA GLU A 78 -8.98 3.17 -37.55
C GLU A 78 -7.72 3.90 -37.05
N ARG A 79 -7.83 5.17 -36.67
CA ARG A 79 -6.73 5.92 -36.04
C ARG A 79 -6.37 5.35 -34.66
N SER A 80 -7.37 4.97 -33.85
CA SER A 80 -7.17 4.27 -32.58
C SER A 80 -6.54 2.89 -32.77
N LEU A 81 -6.91 2.15 -33.82
CA LEU A 81 -6.31 0.85 -34.17
C LEU A 81 -4.85 1.00 -34.64
N ARG A 82 -4.53 2.01 -35.45
CA ARG A 82 -3.15 2.31 -35.85
C ARG A 82 -2.27 2.70 -34.65
N LEU A 83 -2.78 3.55 -33.76
CA LEU A 83 -2.13 3.84 -32.47
C LEU A 83 -1.97 2.59 -31.58
N MET A 84 -2.90 1.62 -31.65
CA MET A 84 -2.75 0.33 -30.97
C MET A 84 -1.66 -0.56 -31.57
N VAL A 85 -1.44 -0.52 -32.88
CA VAL A 85 -0.37 -1.28 -33.56
C VAL A 85 1.00 -0.63 -33.33
N GLU A 86 1.09 0.70 -33.40
CA GLU A 86 2.30 1.45 -33.07
C GLU A 86 2.66 1.31 -31.58
N SER A 87 1.67 1.30 -30.68
CA SER A 87 1.90 1.01 -29.27
C SER A 87 2.31 -0.45 -29.02
N LYS A 88 2.04 -1.39 -29.93
CA LYS A 88 2.56 -2.77 -29.85
C LYS A 88 4.07 -2.82 -30.16
N ALA A 89 4.53 -2.00 -31.11
CA ALA A 89 5.95 -1.82 -31.40
C ALA A 89 6.69 -1.05 -30.30
N LEU A 90 6.05 -0.04 -29.70
CA LEU A 90 6.57 0.68 -28.51
C LEU A 90 6.54 -0.17 -27.23
N ALA A 91 5.52 -1.00 -27.02
CA ALA A 91 5.42 -1.88 -25.85
C ALA A 91 6.43 -3.04 -25.88
N GLN A 92 6.87 -3.47 -27.06
CA GLN A 92 7.99 -4.41 -27.21
C GLN A 92 9.36 -3.72 -26.99
N ALA A 93 9.44 -2.41 -27.19
CA ALA A 93 10.63 -1.60 -26.87
C ALA A 93 10.66 -1.09 -25.40
N SER A 94 9.53 -1.15 -24.68
CA SER A 94 9.36 -0.63 -23.33
C SER A 94 9.16 -1.71 -22.27
N THR A 95 10.01 -2.75 -22.26
CA THR A 95 10.35 -3.40 -20.98
C THR A 95 11.20 -2.43 -20.16
N THR A 96 10.58 -1.30 -19.79
CA THR A 96 11.19 -0.30 -18.93
C THR A 96 11.20 -0.88 -17.54
N ASP A 97 12.40 -1.08 -17.01
CA ASP A 97 12.63 -1.44 -15.61
C ASP A 97 11.72 -0.62 -14.71
N TYR A 98 11.13 -1.31 -13.74
CA TYR A 98 10.14 -0.76 -12.84
C TYR A 98 10.77 0.16 -11.77
N ALA A 99 11.36 1.26 -12.23
CA ALA A 99 11.82 2.39 -11.47
C ALA A 99 11.39 3.62 -12.28
N GLY A 100 10.23 4.17 -11.93
CA GLY A 100 9.55 5.21 -12.71
C GLY A 100 10.50 6.26 -13.27
N GLY A 101 10.64 6.31 -14.59
CA GLY A 101 11.36 7.38 -15.29
C GLY A 101 12.83 7.60 -14.90
N THR A 102 13.48 6.71 -14.14
CA THR A 102 14.92 6.84 -13.90
C THR A 102 15.66 6.43 -15.16
N LEU A 103 16.05 7.42 -15.97
CA LEU A 103 17.08 7.28 -16.99
C LEU A 103 18.24 6.43 -16.44
N GLY A 104 18.44 5.23 -16.97
CA GLY A 104 19.74 4.56 -17.08
C GLY A 104 20.50 4.12 -15.80
N SER A 105 19.94 4.24 -14.60
CA SER A 105 20.67 3.81 -13.39
C SER A 105 20.65 2.28 -13.24
N ARG A 106 21.67 1.59 -13.76
CA ARG A 106 22.01 0.19 -13.40
C ARG A 106 22.56 0.04 -11.96
N VAL A 107 22.49 1.10 -11.16
CA VAL A 107 23.10 1.17 -9.83
C VAL A 107 22.45 0.13 -8.91
N LYS A 108 23.30 -0.75 -8.39
CA LYS A 108 23.01 -1.70 -7.33
C LYS A 108 23.47 -1.08 -6.02
N LEU A 109 22.60 -1.02 -5.03
CA LEU A 109 22.89 -0.36 -3.76
C LEU A 109 23.00 -1.38 -2.62
N VAL A 110 24.12 -1.36 -1.91
CA VAL A 110 24.28 -2.02 -0.62
C VAL A 110 23.93 -1.00 0.48
N VAL A 111 22.89 -1.30 1.26
CA VAL A 111 22.56 -0.60 2.50
C VAL A 111 23.14 -1.39 3.66
N ALA A 112 24.27 -0.94 4.19
CA ALA A 112 24.94 -1.60 5.31
C ALA A 112 24.46 -0.99 6.64
N MET A 113 23.79 -1.80 7.46
CA MET A 113 23.32 -1.33 8.77
C MET A 113 24.49 -1.17 9.73
N VAL A 114 24.47 -0.12 10.54
CA VAL A 114 25.46 0.14 11.60
C VAL A 114 24.74 0.43 12.92
N GLY A 115 25.32 -0.06 14.02
CA GLY A 115 24.92 0.35 15.37
C GLY A 115 24.91 -0.79 16.38
N LEU A 116 24.76 -0.42 17.65
CA LEU A 116 24.77 -1.35 18.77
C LEU A 116 23.54 -2.29 18.77
N PRO A 117 23.60 -3.45 19.45
CA PRO A 117 22.42 -4.28 19.70
C PRO A 117 21.25 -3.49 20.31
N ALA A 118 20.02 -3.85 19.96
CA ALA A 118 18.79 -3.25 20.48
C ALA A 118 18.61 -1.73 20.26
N ARG A 119 19.31 -1.13 19.28
CA ARG A 119 19.12 0.27 18.87
C ARG A 119 18.18 0.47 17.68
N GLY A 120 17.27 -0.47 17.42
CA GLY A 120 16.24 -0.32 16.37
C GLY A 120 16.64 -0.72 14.94
N LYS A 121 17.84 -1.26 14.69
CA LYS A 121 18.26 -1.70 13.34
C LYS A 121 17.25 -2.61 12.64
N SER A 122 16.78 -3.68 13.30
CA SER A 122 15.83 -4.61 12.69
C SER A 122 14.48 -3.97 12.36
N TYR A 123 14.09 -2.92 13.11
CA TYR A 123 12.91 -2.12 12.77
C TYR A 123 13.14 -1.31 11.50
N LEU A 124 14.27 -0.57 11.43
CA LEU A 124 14.64 0.20 10.25
C LEU A 124 14.79 -0.69 9.00
N VAL A 125 15.42 -1.86 9.11
CA VAL A 125 15.55 -2.83 8.01
C VAL A 125 14.17 -3.20 7.45
N LYS A 126 13.21 -3.54 8.31
CA LYS A 126 11.84 -3.84 7.87
C LYS A 126 11.16 -2.64 7.20
N MET A 127 11.33 -1.44 7.74
CA MET A 127 10.80 -0.22 7.12
C MET A 127 11.40 0.03 5.73
N LEU A 128 12.70 -0.14 5.59
CA LEU A 128 13.43 0.04 4.34
C LEU A 128 12.99 -0.96 3.28
N VAL A 129 12.88 -2.25 3.64
CA VAL A 129 12.40 -3.28 2.70
C VAL A 129 10.99 -2.97 2.21
N ARG A 130 10.06 -2.61 3.11
CA ARG A 130 8.69 -2.26 2.73
C ARG A 130 8.67 -1.09 1.77
N TYR A 131 9.39 -0.01 2.08
CA TYR A 131 9.45 1.18 1.23
C TYR A 131 10.07 0.90 -0.13
N LEU A 132 11.29 0.33 -0.16
CA LEU A 132 12.02 0.09 -1.39
C LEU A 132 11.30 -0.89 -2.32
N SER A 133 10.77 -1.98 -1.77
CA SER A 133 9.99 -2.96 -2.55
C SER A 133 8.71 -2.33 -3.08
N TRP A 134 8.01 -1.52 -2.28
CA TRP A 134 6.77 -0.87 -2.68
C TRP A 134 6.98 0.17 -3.78
N VAL A 135 8.07 0.96 -3.75
CA VAL A 135 8.38 1.91 -4.84
C VAL A 135 8.92 1.24 -6.10
N GLY A 136 9.19 -0.07 -6.08
CA GLY A 136 9.55 -0.87 -7.25
C GLY A 136 10.96 -1.43 -7.29
N PHE A 137 11.81 -1.19 -6.27
CA PHE A 137 13.17 -1.73 -6.24
C PHE A 137 13.19 -3.15 -5.66
N PRO A 138 13.63 -4.17 -6.41
CA PRO A 138 13.93 -5.49 -5.85
C PRO A 138 14.86 -5.34 -4.64
N THR A 139 14.40 -5.81 -3.48
CA THR A 139 15.12 -5.60 -2.21
C THR A 139 15.23 -6.91 -1.45
N LYS A 140 16.43 -7.24 -0.96
CA LYS A 140 16.68 -8.46 -0.17
C LYS A 140 17.52 -8.17 1.08
N ILE A 141 17.18 -8.83 2.18
CA ILE A 141 17.92 -8.75 3.46
C ILE A 141 18.96 -9.86 3.53
N PHE A 142 20.17 -9.52 3.96
CA PHE A 142 21.26 -10.43 4.29
C PHE A 142 21.61 -10.25 5.76
N ASN A 143 21.01 -11.08 6.62
CA ASN A 143 21.13 -10.97 8.07
C ASN A 143 22.13 -11.98 8.63
N VAL A 144 23.29 -11.47 9.07
CA VAL A 144 24.37 -12.32 9.62
C VAL A 144 23.91 -13.12 10.85
N GLY A 145 23.07 -12.52 11.70
CA GLY A 145 22.53 -13.19 12.87
C GLY A 145 21.56 -14.33 12.54
N GLU A 146 20.82 -14.23 11.43
CA GLU A 146 19.92 -15.28 10.95
C GLU A 146 20.71 -16.43 10.32
N LEU A 147 21.73 -16.11 9.51
CA LEU A 147 22.63 -17.12 8.96
C LEU A 147 23.30 -17.92 10.09
N ARG A 148 23.79 -17.24 11.14
CA ARG A 148 24.31 -17.88 12.36
C ARG A 148 23.32 -18.90 12.94
N ARG A 149 22.06 -18.48 13.11
CA ARG A 149 21.00 -19.32 13.70
C ARG A 149 20.67 -20.52 12.79
N LYS A 150 20.65 -20.34 11.47
CA LYS A 150 20.42 -21.42 10.50
C LYS A 150 21.53 -22.47 10.50
N GLN A 151 22.77 -22.07 10.78
CA GLN A 151 23.92 -22.98 10.93
C GLN A 151 23.99 -23.67 12.31
N GLY A 152 22.87 -23.73 13.04
CA GLY A 152 22.78 -24.46 14.32
C GLY A 152 23.30 -23.71 15.55
N GLN A 153 23.80 -22.48 15.39
CA GLN A 153 24.31 -21.65 16.48
C GLN A 153 23.21 -20.72 17.07
N ALA A 154 22.00 -21.26 17.24
CA ALA A 154 20.94 -20.60 17.99
C ALA A 154 21.24 -20.70 19.50
N GLY A 155 21.07 -19.59 20.24
CA GLY A 155 21.38 -19.56 21.69
C GLY A 155 22.88 -19.42 22.03
N ALA A 156 23.70 -18.93 21.10
CA ALA A 156 25.10 -18.62 21.36
C ALA A 156 25.24 -17.63 22.54
N LYS A 157 25.99 -18.02 23.58
CA LYS A 157 26.23 -17.25 24.81
C LYS A 157 27.12 -16.03 24.57
N ALA A 158 27.25 -15.14 25.58
CA ALA A 158 28.20 -14.03 25.56
C ALA A 158 29.63 -14.40 25.11
N GLU A 159 30.09 -15.63 25.39
CA GLU A 159 31.38 -16.18 24.94
C GLU A 159 31.58 -16.12 23.41
N TYR A 160 30.52 -16.35 22.62
CA TYR A 160 30.58 -16.23 21.16
C TYR A 160 30.84 -14.78 20.71
N PHE A 161 30.46 -13.80 21.54
CA PHE A 161 30.65 -12.37 21.26
C PHE A 161 31.90 -11.79 21.93
N ALA A 162 32.61 -12.62 22.69
CA ALA A 162 33.83 -12.27 23.39
C ALA A 162 34.92 -11.78 22.43
N ASP A 163 35.90 -11.09 23.00
CA ASP A 163 37.00 -10.48 22.28
C ASP A 163 38.23 -11.40 22.17
N THR A 164 37.98 -12.69 22.00
CA THR A 164 39.02 -13.68 21.74
C THR A 164 39.26 -13.80 20.24
N PRO A 165 40.50 -14.00 19.76
CA PRO A 165 40.81 -14.18 18.34
C PRO A 165 39.93 -15.24 17.66
N GLU A 166 39.64 -16.35 18.35
CA GLU A 166 38.83 -17.45 17.84
C GLU A 166 37.37 -17.03 17.61
N ALA A 167 36.74 -16.41 18.61
CA ALA A 167 35.38 -15.89 18.50
C ALA A 167 35.26 -14.75 17.47
N MET A 168 36.30 -13.94 17.27
CA MET A 168 36.36 -12.97 16.19
C MET A 168 36.44 -13.64 14.82
N ALA A 169 37.30 -14.64 14.65
CA ALA A 169 37.47 -15.34 13.38
C ALA A 169 36.18 -16.05 12.94
N VAL A 170 35.47 -16.69 13.87
CA VAL A 170 34.17 -17.32 13.59
C VAL A 170 33.12 -16.29 13.15
N ARG A 171 33.02 -15.16 13.87
CA ARG A 171 32.08 -14.08 13.53
C ARG A 171 32.41 -13.45 12.18
N GLU A 172 33.69 -13.27 11.87
CA GLU A 172 34.14 -12.69 10.61
C GLU A 172 33.89 -13.66 9.44
N GLY A 173 34.21 -14.95 9.59
CA GLY A 173 33.94 -15.97 8.58
C GLY A 173 32.47 -16.06 8.19
N LEU A 174 31.57 -16.05 9.19
CA LEU A 174 30.12 -16.03 8.94
C LEU A 174 29.67 -14.75 8.23
N ALA A 175 30.25 -13.62 8.61
CA ALA A 175 29.91 -12.35 8.01
C ALA A 175 30.38 -12.25 6.56
N LEU A 176 31.56 -12.79 6.23
CA LEU A 176 32.08 -12.92 4.87
C LEU A 176 31.21 -13.84 4.03
N GLN A 177 30.77 -14.98 4.55
CA GLN A 177 29.83 -15.87 3.85
C GLN A 177 28.53 -15.14 3.49
N CYS A 178 27.96 -14.40 4.45
CA CYS A 178 26.75 -13.60 4.23
C CYS A 178 26.97 -12.49 3.18
N GLN A 179 28.17 -11.91 3.12
CA GLN A 179 28.55 -10.93 2.11
C GLN A 179 28.64 -11.55 0.72
N GLU A 180 29.26 -12.72 0.57
CA GLU A 180 29.33 -13.38 -0.74
C GLU A 180 27.94 -13.79 -1.24
N GLU A 181 27.05 -14.31 -0.37
CA GLU A 181 25.64 -14.53 -0.71
C GLU A 181 24.92 -13.25 -1.20
N MET A 182 25.30 -12.10 -0.64
CA MET A 182 24.80 -10.79 -1.05
C MET A 182 25.30 -10.40 -2.43
N TYR A 183 26.61 -10.52 -2.68
CA TYR A 183 27.21 -10.17 -3.96
C TYR A 183 26.73 -11.10 -5.09
N ASP A 184 26.59 -12.40 -4.84
CA ASP A 184 26.01 -13.33 -5.81
C ASP A 184 24.58 -12.95 -6.20
N TRP A 185 23.77 -12.56 -5.22
CA TRP A 185 22.41 -12.08 -5.49
C TRP A 185 22.41 -10.78 -6.30
N LEU A 186 23.30 -9.84 -5.97
CA LEU A 186 23.46 -8.58 -6.72
C LEU A 186 23.87 -8.85 -8.16
N ARG A 187 24.88 -9.71 -8.40
CA ARG A 187 25.34 -10.09 -9.75
C ARG A 187 24.21 -10.70 -10.59
N ALA A 188 23.32 -11.49 -9.98
CA ALA A 188 22.17 -12.08 -10.66
C ALA A 188 21.07 -11.07 -11.06
N GLN A 189 21.06 -9.85 -10.52
CA GLN A 189 20.07 -8.82 -10.88
C GLN A 189 20.44 -8.13 -12.18
N LYS A 190 19.44 -7.99 -13.07
CA LYS A 190 19.58 -7.33 -14.39
C LYS A 190 19.48 -5.80 -14.32
N GLY A 191 18.82 -5.25 -13.30
CA GLY A 191 18.55 -3.83 -13.14
C GLY A 191 18.87 -3.32 -11.74
N ALA A 192 18.42 -2.09 -11.46
CA ALA A 192 18.57 -1.47 -10.15
C ALA A 192 17.95 -2.34 -9.05
N CYS A 193 18.69 -2.56 -7.97
CA CYS A 193 18.26 -3.36 -6.84
C CYS A 193 18.94 -2.90 -5.55
N VAL A 194 18.40 -3.32 -4.41
CA VAL A 194 18.94 -2.95 -3.09
C VAL A 194 19.20 -4.19 -2.24
N ALA A 195 20.44 -4.40 -1.84
CA ALA A 195 20.80 -5.38 -0.83
C ALA A 195 20.92 -4.70 0.53
N ILE A 196 20.22 -5.19 1.54
CA ILE A 196 20.35 -4.70 2.92
C ILE A 196 21.22 -5.66 3.72
N PHE A 197 22.43 -5.24 4.05
CA PHE A 197 23.36 -6.01 4.87
C PHE A 197 23.14 -5.70 6.35
N ASP A 198 22.38 -6.58 7.03
CA ASP A 198 22.01 -6.42 8.44
C ASP A 198 23.03 -7.10 9.37
N ALA A 199 23.98 -6.30 9.81
CA ALA A 199 24.97 -6.64 10.82
C ALA A 199 25.20 -5.43 11.76
N THR A 200 26.11 -5.57 12.74
CA THR A 200 26.44 -4.47 13.65
C THR A 200 27.40 -3.46 13.00
N ASN A 201 28.38 -3.94 12.22
CA ASN A 201 29.36 -3.13 11.47
C ASN A 201 29.95 -1.96 12.29
N THR A 202 30.26 -2.24 13.57
CA THR A 202 30.57 -1.24 14.60
C THR A 202 32.00 -0.70 14.55
N THR A 203 32.88 -1.26 13.70
CA THR A 203 34.28 -0.81 13.58
C THR A 203 34.55 -0.19 12.22
N ARG A 204 35.41 0.84 12.16
CA ARG A 204 35.86 1.52 10.95
C ARG A 204 36.55 0.55 9.99
N HIS A 205 37.41 -0.32 10.50
CA HIS A 205 38.11 -1.33 9.68
C HIS A 205 37.13 -2.18 8.87
N ARG A 206 36.07 -2.68 9.51
CA ARG A 206 35.09 -3.54 8.85
C ARG A 206 34.26 -2.78 7.81
N ARG A 207 33.93 -1.51 8.07
CA ARG A 207 33.24 -0.63 7.11
C ARG A 207 34.14 -0.29 5.92
N HIS A 208 35.43 -0.08 6.14
CA HIS A 208 36.40 0.11 5.08
C HIS A 208 36.50 -1.13 4.17
N LEU A 209 36.65 -2.34 4.73
CA LEU A 209 36.68 -3.58 3.95
C LEU A 209 35.40 -3.78 3.11
N LEU A 210 34.24 -3.52 3.70
CA LEU A 210 32.95 -3.56 2.97
C LEU A 210 32.92 -2.56 1.80
N THR A 211 33.46 -1.36 2.00
CA THR A 211 33.51 -0.31 0.98
C THR A 211 34.43 -0.72 -0.17
N GLU A 212 35.64 -1.19 0.13
CA GLU A 212 36.59 -1.65 -0.88
C GLU A 212 36.06 -2.85 -1.65
N ARG A 213 35.42 -3.80 -0.97
CA ARG A 213 34.80 -4.96 -1.62
C ARG A 213 33.68 -4.52 -2.57
N CYS A 214 32.80 -3.59 -2.17
CA CYS A 214 31.76 -3.07 -3.08
C CYS A 214 32.35 -2.38 -4.31
N LYS A 215 33.43 -1.58 -4.15
CA LYS A 215 34.13 -0.98 -5.30
C LYS A 215 34.70 -2.05 -6.25
N ALA A 216 35.24 -3.13 -5.71
CA ALA A 216 35.80 -4.23 -6.50
C ALA A 216 34.72 -5.08 -7.21
N GLU A 217 33.46 -5.01 -6.76
CA GLU A 217 32.33 -5.62 -7.46
C GLU A 217 31.83 -4.77 -8.64
N SER A 218 32.24 -3.50 -8.70
CA SER A 218 31.92 -2.65 -9.84
C SER A 218 32.77 -3.02 -11.06
N ASP A 219 32.16 -3.08 -12.25
CA ASP A 219 32.87 -3.44 -13.48
C ASP A 219 32.48 -2.59 -14.71
N GLU A 220 33.30 -2.68 -15.76
CA GLU A 220 33.10 -1.98 -17.04
C GLU A 220 31.87 -2.46 -17.83
N SER A 221 31.28 -3.61 -17.44
CA SER A 221 30.05 -4.12 -18.05
C SER A 221 28.80 -3.35 -17.58
N GLY A 222 28.99 -2.40 -16.67
CA GLY A 222 27.95 -1.55 -16.11
C GLY A 222 27.26 -2.14 -14.89
N ASN A 223 27.92 -3.08 -14.20
CA ASN A 223 27.55 -3.49 -12.86
C ASN A 223 28.12 -2.46 -11.87
N ASP A 224 27.38 -1.40 -11.53
CA ASP A 224 27.85 -0.39 -10.56
C ASP A 224 27.29 -0.69 -9.17
N VAL A 225 28.15 -1.11 -8.24
CA VAL A 225 27.80 -1.44 -6.86
C VAL A 225 28.22 -0.29 -5.94
N SER A 226 27.21 0.43 -5.46
CA SER A 226 27.38 1.51 -4.48
C SER A 226 27.05 1.03 -3.07
N ILE A 227 27.60 1.69 -2.05
CA ILE A 227 27.32 1.40 -0.64
C ILE A 227 26.92 2.66 0.12
N VAL A 228 25.92 2.53 0.99
CA VAL A 228 25.55 3.54 1.99
C VAL A 228 25.42 2.88 3.36
N PHE A 229 26.02 3.50 4.39
CA PHE A 229 25.87 3.06 5.76
C PHE A 229 24.63 3.70 6.40
N VAL A 230 23.76 2.90 7.02
CA VAL A 230 22.62 3.41 7.81
C VAL A 230 22.87 3.11 9.28
N GLU A 231 23.26 4.15 10.02
CA GLU A 231 23.60 4.05 11.43
C GLU A 231 22.39 4.38 12.31
N SER A 232 22.02 3.42 13.16
CA SER A 232 20.92 3.58 14.12
C SER A 232 21.46 3.89 15.51
N ILE A 233 21.31 5.14 15.93
CA ILE A 233 21.74 5.66 17.22
C ILE A 233 20.49 5.87 18.08
N CYS A 234 20.49 5.33 19.29
CA CYS A 234 19.42 5.55 20.23
C CYS A 234 19.99 5.67 21.63
N ASP A 235 19.76 6.79 22.31
CA ASP A 235 20.18 7.05 23.68
C ASP A 235 19.00 7.28 24.64
N ASP A 236 17.75 7.32 24.12
CA ASP A 236 16.53 7.40 24.94
C ASP A 236 16.37 6.17 25.85
N PRO A 237 16.46 6.32 27.18
CA PRO A 237 16.36 5.21 28.13
C PRO A 237 15.04 4.43 28.06
N LYS A 238 13.93 5.11 27.75
CA LYS A 238 12.60 4.47 27.64
C LYS A 238 12.54 3.56 26.42
N VAL A 239 13.05 4.04 25.28
CA VAL A 239 13.11 3.26 24.04
C VAL A 239 14.03 2.05 24.19
N LEU A 240 15.18 2.24 24.84
CA LEU A 240 16.14 1.16 25.09
C LEU A 240 15.57 0.07 25.97
N SER A 241 14.94 0.43 27.08
CA SER A 241 14.32 -0.52 28.00
C SER A 241 13.32 -1.42 27.26
N ARG A 242 12.43 -0.81 26.45
CA ARG A 242 11.48 -1.56 25.61
C ARG A 242 12.18 -2.44 24.58
N ASN A 243 13.23 -1.94 23.94
CA ASN A 243 13.98 -2.71 22.95
C ASN A 243 14.70 -3.92 23.56
N TYR A 244 15.19 -3.80 24.80
CA TYR A 244 15.82 -4.89 25.53
C TYR A 244 14.79 -5.98 25.83
N GLU A 245 13.63 -5.62 26.37
CA GLU A 245 12.53 -6.57 26.62
C GLU A 245 12.11 -7.32 25.36
N MET A 246 11.89 -6.61 24.25
CA MET A 246 11.60 -7.24 22.96
C MET A 246 12.74 -8.14 22.49
N LYS A 247 13.99 -7.81 22.80
CA LYS A 247 15.15 -8.62 22.40
C LYS A 247 15.16 -9.97 23.11
N LEU A 248 14.77 -10.01 24.38
CA LEU A 248 14.71 -11.23 25.20
C LEU A 248 13.61 -12.20 24.75
N GLN A 249 12.66 -11.76 23.93
CA GLN A 249 11.63 -12.64 23.35
C GLN A 249 12.13 -13.43 22.12
N ASN A 250 13.34 -13.13 21.61
CA ASN A 250 13.89 -13.82 20.44
C ASN A 250 14.40 -15.23 20.74
N ALA A 251 14.66 -15.99 19.67
CA ALA A 251 15.19 -17.35 19.73
C ALA A 251 16.50 -17.49 20.55
N ASP A 252 17.31 -16.42 20.66
CA ASP A 252 18.56 -16.43 21.43
C ASP A 252 18.32 -16.59 22.95
N TYR A 253 17.15 -16.20 23.46
CA TYR A 253 16.83 -16.19 24.90
C TYR A 253 15.54 -16.95 25.25
N ARG A 254 14.94 -17.63 24.27
CA ARG A 254 13.68 -18.36 24.46
C ARG A 254 13.86 -19.47 25.48
N GLY A 255 13.06 -19.45 26.54
CA GLY A 255 13.10 -20.45 27.62
C GLY A 255 14.17 -20.19 28.68
N THR A 256 14.96 -19.13 28.55
CA THR A 256 15.89 -18.68 29.60
C THR A 256 15.15 -17.83 30.63
N ASP A 257 15.59 -17.91 31.90
CA ASP A 257 15.10 -17.01 32.95
C ASP A 257 15.28 -15.54 32.54
N PRO A 258 14.24 -14.68 32.65
CA PRO A 258 14.30 -13.29 32.18
C PRO A 258 15.43 -12.46 32.80
N LYS A 259 15.76 -12.68 34.08
CA LYS A 259 16.83 -11.94 34.76
C LYS A 259 18.20 -12.37 34.24
N LYS A 260 18.41 -13.68 34.07
CA LYS A 260 19.65 -14.22 33.49
C LYS A 260 19.82 -13.80 32.03
N ALA A 261 18.74 -13.82 31.26
CA ALA A 261 18.73 -13.39 29.86
C ALA A 261 19.08 -11.90 29.73
N MET A 262 18.52 -11.06 30.60
CA MET A 262 18.88 -9.63 30.65
C MET A 262 20.35 -9.43 31.01
N ALA A 263 20.87 -10.13 32.03
CA ALA A 263 22.26 -9.99 32.44
C ALA A 263 23.25 -10.39 31.31
N ASP A 264 23.03 -11.53 30.65
CA ASP A 264 23.84 -11.95 29.49
C ASP A 264 23.74 -10.94 28.34
N PHE A 265 22.52 -10.45 28.05
CA PHE A 265 22.32 -9.47 26.99
C PHE A 265 23.03 -8.14 27.29
N MET A 266 23.00 -7.67 28.53
CA MET A 266 23.67 -6.43 28.93
C MET A 266 25.19 -6.57 28.86
N GLU A 267 25.75 -7.72 29.25
CA GLU A 267 27.19 -7.98 29.07
C GLU A 267 27.57 -7.97 27.59
N ARG A 268 26.74 -8.58 26.73
CA ARG A 268 26.91 -8.50 25.27
C ARG A 268 26.88 -7.05 24.78
N VAL A 269 25.96 -6.22 25.26
CA VAL A 269 25.89 -4.79 24.88
C VAL A 269 27.19 -4.07 25.27
N LYS A 270 27.67 -4.27 26.50
CA LYS A 270 28.93 -3.69 27.00
C LYS A 270 30.14 -4.05 26.14
N GLN A 271 30.23 -5.31 25.71
CA GLN A 271 31.30 -5.76 24.79
C GLN A 271 31.22 -5.11 23.40
N TYR A 272 30.03 -4.75 22.92
CA TYR A 272 29.90 -3.99 21.67
C TYR A 272 30.23 -2.51 21.88
N GLU A 273 29.82 -1.92 23.00
CA GLU A 273 30.11 -0.53 23.36
C GLU A 273 31.61 -0.26 23.47
N ALA A 274 32.37 -1.18 24.07
CA ALA A 274 33.83 -1.07 24.17
C ALA A 274 34.57 -1.01 22.82
N ARG A 275 33.94 -1.53 21.75
CA ARG A 275 34.51 -1.61 20.39
C ARG A 275 33.82 -0.69 19.39
N TYR A 276 32.82 0.06 19.83
CA TYR A 276 31.99 0.83 18.92
C TYR A 276 32.68 2.11 18.50
N GLU A 277 32.97 2.18 17.21
CA GLU A 277 33.48 3.36 16.52
C GLU A 277 32.32 3.89 15.67
N PRO A 278 31.63 4.96 16.12
CA PRO A 278 30.56 5.58 15.35
C PRO A 278 31.04 5.93 13.94
N VAL A 279 30.14 5.86 12.96
CA VAL A 279 30.47 6.29 11.60
C VAL A 279 30.89 7.76 11.64
N ASP A 280 31.89 8.21 10.90
CA ASP A 280 32.24 9.63 10.85
C ASP A 280 32.80 10.10 9.50
N ASP A 281 33.08 11.40 9.41
CA ASP A 281 33.52 12.05 8.18
C ASP A 281 34.89 11.57 7.69
N ALA A 282 35.75 11.05 8.59
CA ALA A 282 37.09 10.60 8.25
C ALA A 282 37.09 9.30 7.42
N GLU A 283 36.00 8.52 7.45
CA GLU A 283 35.87 7.28 6.68
C GLU A 283 35.55 7.51 5.20
N GLU A 284 35.32 8.75 4.77
CA GLU A 284 35.10 9.09 3.35
C GLU A 284 33.94 8.32 2.67
N CYS A 285 33.05 7.70 3.44
CA CYS A 285 31.93 6.92 2.93
C CYS A 285 30.61 7.71 2.89
N ALA A 286 29.63 7.19 2.14
CA ALA A 286 28.25 7.65 2.18
C ALA A 286 27.52 7.05 3.39
N TYR A 287 26.82 7.89 4.15
CA TYR A 287 26.07 7.41 5.30
C TYR A 287 24.84 8.26 5.63
N ILE A 288 23.92 7.63 6.35
CA ILE A 288 22.74 8.22 6.96
C ILE A 288 22.72 7.80 8.43
N LYS A 289 22.80 8.76 9.35
CA LYS A 289 22.64 8.51 10.78
C LYS A 289 21.24 8.88 11.22
N LEU A 290 20.57 7.98 11.91
CA LEU A 290 19.28 8.20 12.55
C LEU A 290 19.49 8.21 14.05
N VAL A 291 19.27 9.36 14.68
CA VAL A 291 19.28 9.50 16.14
C VAL A 291 17.85 9.47 16.66
N ASN A 292 17.58 8.56 17.61
CA ASN A 292 16.29 8.38 18.28
C ASN A 292 15.08 8.25 17.32
N VAL A 293 15.31 7.69 16.13
CA VAL A 293 14.27 7.39 15.12
C VAL A 293 13.34 8.59 14.85
N GLY A 294 13.93 9.63 14.25
CA GLY A 294 13.21 10.81 13.75
C GLY A 294 13.54 12.12 14.46
N ASP A 295 14.36 12.10 15.51
CA ASP A 295 14.78 13.33 16.21
C ASP A 295 15.86 14.08 15.44
N LYS A 296 16.83 13.36 14.87
CA LYS A 296 17.89 13.93 14.04
C LYS A 296 18.31 12.95 12.97
N VAL A 297 18.40 13.44 11.73
CA VAL A 297 18.96 12.71 10.61
C VAL A 297 20.18 13.46 10.06
N ILE A 298 21.29 12.74 9.89
CA ILE A 298 22.53 13.28 9.32
C ILE A 298 22.83 12.50 8.05
N THR A 299 22.91 13.17 6.91
CA THR A 299 23.26 12.55 5.63
C THR A 299 24.59 13.09 5.13
N ARG A 300 25.47 12.20 4.66
CA ARG A 300 26.74 12.57 4.04
C ARG A 300 26.96 11.78 2.75
N ARG A 301 27.45 12.47 1.71
CA ARG A 301 27.75 11.90 0.37
C ARG A 301 26.59 11.06 -0.23
N CYS A 302 25.34 11.40 0.09
CA CYS A 302 24.12 10.73 -0.38
C CYS A 302 23.57 11.37 -1.68
N GLY A 303 24.44 11.66 -2.66
CA GLY A 303 24.07 12.39 -3.88
C GLY A 303 23.30 11.57 -4.93
N GLY A 304 23.32 10.24 -4.82
CA GLY A 304 22.58 9.35 -5.73
C GLY A 304 21.07 9.41 -5.51
N TYR A 305 20.29 9.03 -6.53
CA TYR A 305 18.83 8.98 -6.45
C TYR A 305 18.34 8.12 -5.28
N LEU A 306 18.78 6.86 -5.20
CA LEU A 306 18.36 5.97 -4.12
C LEU A 306 18.80 6.47 -2.74
N THR A 307 20.05 6.90 -2.59
CA THR A 307 20.59 7.36 -1.30
C THR A 307 19.91 8.63 -0.80
N SER A 308 19.57 9.56 -1.69
CA SER A 308 18.85 10.78 -1.33
C SER A 308 17.39 10.47 -0.95
N GLN A 309 16.72 9.58 -1.69
CA GLN A 309 15.37 9.10 -1.34
C GLN A 309 15.36 8.37 0.01
N LEU A 310 16.37 7.56 0.31
CA LEU A 310 16.51 6.91 1.61
C LEU A 310 16.67 7.94 2.74
N GLY A 311 17.54 8.94 2.57
CA GLY A 311 17.70 10.02 3.55
C GLY A 311 16.41 10.79 3.79
N PHE A 312 15.68 11.11 2.72
CA PHE A 312 14.39 11.78 2.79
C PHE A 312 13.33 10.93 3.49
N TYR A 313 13.16 9.66 3.09
CA TYR A 313 12.20 8.74 3.71
C TYR A 313 12.50 8.56 5.20
N LEU A 314 13.76 8.25 5.55
CA LEU A 314 14.20 8.04 6.93
C LEU A 314 14.06 9.29 7.80
N GLY A 315 14.16 10.50 7.21
CA GLY A 315 13.87 11.77 7.88
C GLY A 315 12.40 11.98 8.27
N ASN A 316 11.48 11.21 7.70
CA ASN A 316 10.05 11.33 7.95
C ASN A 316 9.48 10.20 8.83
N VAL A 317 10.28 9.19 9.20
CA VAL A 317 9.78 8.08 10.02
C VAL A 317 9.74 8.44 11.51
N HIS A 318 8.82 7.82 12.26
CA HIS A 318 8.75 7.96 13.71
C HIS A 318 8.20 6.69 14.39
N ILE A 319 8.30 6.64 15.72
CA ILE A 319 7.83 5.51 16.56
C ILE A 319 6.61 5.82 17.43
N GLN A 320 6.10 7.06 17.38
CA GLN A 320 4.91 7.44 18.14
C GLN A 320 3.69 6.57 17.76
N PRO A 321 2.91 6.11 18.75
CA PRO A 321 1.73 5.30 18.52
C PRO A 321 0.66 6.12 17.79
N ARG A 322 0.02 5.51 16.79
CA ARG A 322 -1.08 6.10 16.02
C ARG A 322 -1.95 5.01 15.39
N ARG A 323 -3.17 5.36 15.00
CA ARG A 323 -4.04 4.52 14.17
C ARG A 323 -4.18 5.11 12.78
N ILE A 324 -4.16 4.25 11.76
CA ILE A 324 -4.47 4.63 10.38
C ILE A 324 -5.71 3.83 9.97
N TRP A 325 -6.82 4.51 9.75
CA TRP A 325 -8.08 3.92 9.29
C TRP A 325 -8.22 4.09 7.79
N LEU A 326 -8.33 2.99 7.05
CA LEU A 326 -8.63 2.99 5.62
C LEU A 326 -10.09 2.61 5.41
N ALA A 327 -10.86 3.48 4.76
CA ALA A 327 -12.27 3.25 4.43
C ALA A 327 -12.55 3.65 2.98
N LEU A 328 -13.17 2.79 2.19
CA LEU A 328 -13.66 3.22 0.87
C LEU A 328 -14.72 4.31 1.05
N HIS A 329 -14.93 5.15 0.04
CA HIS A 329 -16.09 6.04 0.02
C HIS A 329 -17.40 5.23 0.17
N GLY A 330 -18.46 5.87 0.68
CA GLY A 330 -19.78 5.25 0.72
C GLY A 330 -20.25 4.87 -0.69
N GLU A 331 -21.09 3.85 -0.78
CA GLU A 331 -21.68 3.40 -2.05
C GLU A 331 -22.32 4.56 -2.83
N SER A 332 -21.95 4.69 -4.11
CA SER A 332 -22.46 5.72 -5.02
C SER A 332 -23.46 5.14 -6.02
N GLN A 333 -24.33 5.99 -6.58
CA GLN A 333 -25.30 5.58 -7.60
C GLN A 333 -24.62 4.93 -8.82
N LEU A 334 -23.53 5.53 -9.33
CA LEU A 334 -22.79 5.00 -10.48
C LEU A 334 -22.19 3.61 -10.22
N GLN A 335 -21.75 3.35 -8.98
CA GLN A 335 -21.22 2.03 -8.61
C GLN A 335 -22.31 0.96 -8.71
N VAL A 336 -23.52 1.26 -8.26
CA VAL A 336 -24.67 0.34 -8.29
C VAL A 336 -25.17 0.13 -9.72
N GLU A 337 -25.29 1.19 -10.50
CA GLU A 337 -25.90 1.13 -11.84
C GLU A 337 -25.05 0.36 -12.85
N SER A 338 -23.71 0.38 -12.73
CA SER A 338 -22.89 -0.08 -13.86
C SER A 338 -21.44 -0.52 -13.54
N ARG A 339 -20.98 -0.46 -12.27
CA ARG A 339 -19.59 -0.81 -11.89
C ARG A 339 -18.54 -0.23 -12.85
N ARG A 340 -18.69 1.05 -13.19
CA ARG A 340 -17.87 1.76 -14.18
C ARG A 340 -16.45 2.01 -13.67
N VAL A 341 -15.47 1.90 -14.56
CA VAL A 341 -14.08 2.29 -14.30
C VAL A 341 -14.01 3.81 -14.10
N GLY A 342 -13.19 4.28 -13.14
CA GLY A 342 -12.95 5.71 -12.89
C GLY A 342 -14.15 6.52 -12.39
N ALA A 343 -15.28 5.87 -12.07
CA ALA A 343 -16.48 6.54 -11.62
C ALA A 343 -16.30 7.15 -10.22
N ALA A 344 -15.91 8.44 -10.18
CA ALA A 344 -15.73 9.21 -8.95
C ALA A 344 -16.80 10.30 -8.76
N THR A 345 -17.64 10.53 -9.77
CA THR A 345 -18.69 11.56 -9.75
C THR A 345 -20.03 10.95 -9.33
N GLY A 346 -20.89 11.75 -8.68
CA GLY A 346 -22.25 11.32 -8.32
C GLY A 346 -22.59 11.44 -6.84
N HIS A 347 -23.80 11.00 -6.50
CA HIS A 347 -24.35 11.05 -5.15
C HIS A 347 -24.24 9.70 -4.44
N LEU A 348 -24.03 9.75 -3.12
CA LEU A 348 -24.14 8.57 -2.29
C LEU A 348 -25.57 8.01 -2.33
N THR A 349 -25.71 6.68 -2.36
CA THR A 349 -26.99 6.00 -2.18
C THR A 349 -27.49 6.17 -0.73
N PRO A 350 -28.75 5.82 -0.40
CA PRO A 350 -29.18 5.73 1.00
C PRO A 350 -28.29 4.83 1.86
N ARG A 351 -27.80 3.72 1.27
CA ARG A 351 -26.86 2.78 1.90
C ARG A 351 -25.49 3.43 2.11
N GLY A 352 -24.95 4.12 1.10
CA GLY A 352 -23.72 4.91 1.23
C GLY A 352 -23.79 6.00 2.32
N ARG A 353 -24.94 6.71 2.43
CA ARG A 353 -25.17 7.67 3.52
C ARG A 353 -25.34 7.00 4.89
N CYS A 354 -25.80 5.76 4.96
CA CYS A 354 -25.82 4.99 6.20
C CYS A 354 -24.41 4.60 6.64
N PHE A 355 -23.60 4.12 5.69
CA PHE A 355 -22.19 3.85 5.93
C PHE A 355 -21.44 5.09 6.43
N ALA A 356 -21.60 6.24 5.78
CA ALA A 356 -20.98 7.51 6.20
C ALA A 356 -21.28 7.89 7.66
N ARG A 357 -22.52 7.66 8.13
CA ARG A 357 -22.91 7.89 9.53
C ARG A 357 -22.28 6.89 10.49
N ARG A 358 -22.22 5.61 10.11
CA ARG A 358 -21.58 4.56 10.93
C ARG A 358 -20.07 4.75 11.00
N LEU A 359 -19.44 5.18 9.90
CA LEU A 359 -18.03 5.54 9.84
C LEU A 359 -17.70 6.67 10.82
N ALA A 360 -18.53 7.73 10.85
CA ALA A 360 -18.36 8.84 11.79
C ALA A 360 -18.43 8.38 13.25
N SER A 361 -19.42 7.54 13.61
CA SER A 361 -19.54 6.97 14.96
C SER A 361 -18.33 6.09 15.29
N PHE A 362 -17.94 5.20 14.37
CA PHE A 362 -16.82 4.30 14.57
C PHE A 362 -15.52 5.06 14.83
N VAL A 363 -15.18 6.05 14.00
CA VAL A 363 -13.94 6.81 14.14
C VAL A 363 -13.92 7.60 15.45
N LYS A 364 -15.06 8.15 15.86
CA LYS A 364 -15.20 8.82 17.17
C LYS A 364 -14.88 7.87 18.31
N ASP A 365 -15.56 6.72 18.35
CA ASP A 365 -15.42 5.76 19.45
C ASP A 365 -14.00 5.15 19.47
N ALA A 366 -13.48 4.74 18.30
CA ALA A 366 -12.16 4.16 18.17
C ALA A 366 -11.03 5.15 18.55
N HIS A 367 -11.18 6.44 18.18
CA HIS A 367 -10.21 7.46 18.57
C HIS A 367 -10.27 7.76 20.07
N ALA A 368 -11.47 7.85 20.66
CA ALA A 368 -11.62 8.02 22.10
C ALA A 368 -10.96 6.88 22.89
N SER A 369 -11.21 5.62 22.50
CA SER A 369 -10.55 4.46 23.13
C SER A 369 -9.02 4.48 22.95
N PHE A 370 -8.52 4.91 21.79
CA PHE A 370 -7.08 5.08 21.57
C PHE A 370 -6.48 6.14 22.50
N ARG A 371 -7.19 7.25 22.72
CA ARG A 371 -6.78 8.36 23.59
C ARG A 371 -6.73 7.96 25.07
N GLU A 372 -7.66 7.13 25.52
CA GLU A 372 -7.64 6.57 26.89
C GLU A 372 -6.38 5.76 27.16
N GLU A 373 -5.92 4.97 26.18
CA GLU A 373 -4.69 4.19 26.28
C GLU A 373 -3.41 5.04 26.06
N HIS A 374 -3.52 6.18 25.37
CA HIS A 374 -2.39 6.99 24.91
C HIS A 374 -2.62 8.48 25.16
N VAL A 375 -2.83 8.85 26.42
CA VAL A 375 -3.22 10.21 26.85
C VAL A 375 -2.28 11.31 26.34
N ASP A 376 -0.98 11.01 26.24
CA ASP A 376 0.07 11.95 25.82
C ASP A 376 0.13 12.21 24.29
N THR A 377 -0.73 11.56 23.50
CA THR A 377 -0.78 11.77 22.05
C THR A 377 -1.50 13.06 21.65
N ASP A 378 -1.45 13.44 20.39
CA ASP A 378 -2.22 14.57 19.88
C ASP A 378 -3.71 14.16 19.70
N PRO A 379 -4.68 14.92 20.24
CA PRO A 379 -6.10 14.60 20.12
C PRO A 379 -6.68 14.83 18.71
N GLU A 380 -6.02 15.60 17.85
CA GLU A 380 -6.53 15.92 16.51
C GLU A 380 -6.41 14.72 15.57
N ILE A 381 -7.51 14.36 14.89
CA ILE A 381 -7.50 13.38 13.79
C ILE A 381 -7.25 14.11 12.47
N VAL A 382 -6.40 13.55 11.62
CA VAL A 382 -6.26 14.01 10.23
C VAL A 382 -7.12 13.17 9.30
N VAL A 383 -7.95 13.82 8.49
CA VAL A 383 -8.79 13.17 7.49
C VAL A 383 -8.23 13.48 6.11
N LEU A 384 -7.76 12.46 5.40
CA LEU A 384 -7.23 12.58 4.04
C LEU A 384 -8.21 11.98 3.04
N THR A 385 -8.54 12.74 1.99
CA THR A 385 -9.42 12.25 0.93
C THR A 385 -8.94 12.64 -0.47
N GLY A 386 -9.47 11.96 -1.48
CA GLY A 386 -9.46 12.49 -2.85
C GLY A 386 -10.30 13.77 -2.95
N ASN A 387 -10.31 14.41 -4.13
CA ASN A 387 -11.12 15.61 -4.38
C ASN A 387 -12.52 15.31 -4.98
N ALA A 388 -12.84 14.03 -5.20
CA ALA A 388 -14.12 13.62 -5.72
C ALA A 388 -15.30 13.94 -4.75
N PRO A 389 -16.47 14.39 -5.26
CA PRO A 389 -17.62 14.76 -4.42
C PRO A 389 -18.15 13.65 -3.50
N ILE A 390 -17.95 12.38 -3.85
CA ILE A 390 -18.36 11.24 -3.01
C ILE A 390 -17.53 11.13 -1.73
N HIS A 391 -16.27 11.59 -1.74
CA HIS A 391 -15.44 11.62 -0.54
C HIS A 391 -15.97 12.62 0.47
N SER A 392 -16.24 13.85 0.04
CA SER A 392 -16.78 14.91 0.90
C SER A 392 -18.16 14.51 1.46
N GLN A 393 -19.01 13.88 0.64
CA GLN A 393 -20.28 13.33 1.11
C GLN A 393 -20.10 12.22 2.17
N THR A 394 -19.05 11.39 2.05
CA THR A 394 -18.78 10.30 2.99
C THR A 394 -18.27 10.80 4.33
N ILE A 395 -17.42 11.84 4.34
CA ILE A 395 -16.89 12.41 5.59
C ILE A 395 -17.82 13.46 6.21
N LYS A 396 -18.85 13.94 5.49
CA LYS A 396 -19.77 14.97 5.98
C LYS A 396 -20.36 14.68 7.37
N PRO A 397 -20.80 13.45 7.71
CA PRO A 397 -21.31 13.16 9.05
C PRO A 397 -20.25 13.27 10.15
N LEU A 398 -18.98 12.99 9.86
CA LEU A 398 -17.86 13.12 10.79
C LEU A 398 -17.63 14.58 11.19
N LEU A 399 -17.83 15.50 10.24
CA LEU A 399 -17.59 16.93 10.41
C LEU A 399 -18.84 17.70 10.88
N ALA A 400 -19.98 17.01 11.05
CA ALA A 400 -21.26 17.66 11.34
C ALA A 400 -21.35 18.21 12.78
N ASP A 401 -20.62 17.59 13.71
CA ASP A 401 -20.53 18.01 15.11
C ASP A 401 -19.06 18.13 15.53
N PRO A 402 -18.46 19.33 15.42
CA PRO A 402 -17.07 19.55 15.82
C PRO A 402 -16.81 19.28 17.30
N LEU A 403 -17.83 19.36 18.16
CA LEU A 403 -17.73 19.09 19.60
C LEU A 403 -17.76 17.59 19.91
N ALA A 404 -17.97 16.74 18.91
CA ALA A 404 -17.92 15.29 19.07
C ALA A 404 -16.50 14.76 19.28
N PHE A 405 -15.47 15.59 19.09
CA PHE A 405 -14.06 15.26 19.28
C PHE A 405 -13.42 16.21 20.29
N GLU A 406 -12.39 15.75 21.01
CA GLU A 406 -11.55 16.61 21.86
C GLU A 406 -10.92 17.76 21.06
N ALA A 407 -10.56 17.49 19.80
CA ALA A 407 -10.10 18.47 18.83
C ALA A 407 -10.77 18.21 17.47
N ALA A 408 -11.21 19.27 16.81
CA ALA A 408 -11.91 19.16 15.52
C ALA A 408 -11.02 18.47 14.47
N PRO A 409 -11.55 17.48 13.72
CA PRO A 409 -10.76 16.78 12.70
C PRO A 409 -10.26 17.72 11.60
N ARG A 410 -8.97 17.62 11.25
CA ARG A 410 -8.35 18.40 10.18
C ARG A 410 -8.47 17.68 8.85
N VAL A 411 -9.21 18.26 7.92
CA VAL A 411 -9.41 17.69 6.57
C VAL A 411 -8.34 18.20 5.61
N SER A 412 -7.74 17.29 4.86
CA SER A 412 -6.87 17.61 3.72
C SER A 412 -7.30 16.80 2.50
N THR A 413 -7.35 17.45 1.35
CA THR A 413 -7.78 16.84 0.09
C THR A 413 -6.64 16.88 -0.91
N SER A 414 -6.49 15.81 -1.70
CA SER A 414 -5.46 15.73 -2.74
C SER A 414 -5.97 14.95 -3.94
N SER A 415 -5.74 15.44 -5.15
CA SER A 415 -6.02 14.70 -6.38
C SER A 415 -5.19 13.42 -6.50
N LEU A 416 -4.05 13.33 -5.80
CA LEU A 416 -3.23 12.11 -5.71
C LEU A 416 -3.95 10.95 -5.02
N LEU A 417 -5.08 11.19 -4.35
CA LEU A 417 -5.91 10.18 -3.70
C LEU A 417 -7.15 9.80 -4.52
N ASN A 418 -7.30 10.33 -5.73
CA ASN A 418 -8.39 9.95 -6.65
C ASN A 418 -8.18 8.54 -7.21
N GLU A 419 -9.26 7.90 -7.65
CA GLU A 419 -9.22 6.56 -8.23
C GLU A 419 -8.26 6.46 -9.43
N LEU A 420 -7.79 5.24 -9.69
CA LEU A 420 -7.06 4.89 -10.90
C LEU A 420 -7.84 5.35 -12.15
N CYS A 421 -7.19 6.14 -13.00
CA CYS A 421 -7.77 6.64 -14.25
C CYS A 421 -7.73 5.56 -15.34
N GLY A 422 -8.89 5.26 -15.91
CA GLY A 422 -9.10 4.32 -17.02
C GLY A 422 -8.84 4.92 -18.39
N GLY A 423 -8.38 6.17 -18.50
CA GLY A 423 -8.12 6.85 -19.77
C GLY A 423 -9.38 6.89 -20.63
N ASP A 424 -9.29 6.40 -21.87
CA ASP A 424 -10.43 6.37 -22.80
C ASP A 424 -11.54 5.40 -22.35
N PHE A 425 -11.27 4.56 -21.33
CA PHE A 425 -12.20 3.58 -20.77
C PHE A 425 -12.88 4.07 -19.49
N ASP A 426 -12.59 5.31 -19.04
CA ASP A 426 -13.30 5.89 -17.91
C ASP A 426 -14.80 6.01 -18.20
N GLY A 427 -15.60 5.65 -17.19
CA GLY A 427 -17.05 5.62 -17.31
C GLY A 427 -17.61 4.42 -18.06
N LEU A 428 -16.79 3.48 -18.57
CA LEU A 428 -17.28 2.21 -19.12
C LEU A 428 -17.43 1.15 -18.02
N SER A 429 -18.49 0.35 -18.10
CA SER A 429 -18.67 -0.83 -17.26
C SER A 429 -17.72 -1.95 -17.67
N VAL A 430 -17.40 -2.83 -16.73
CA VAL A 430 -16.58 -4.03 -17.01
C VAL A 430 -17.15 -4.85 -18.18
N LYS A 431 -18.49 -4.97 -18.24
CA LYS A 431 -19.18 -5.69 -19.31
C LYS A 431 -18.99 -5.01 -20.67
N GLU A 432 -19.15 -3.70 -20.75
CA GLU A 432 -18.91 -2.95 -21.99
C GLU A 432 -17.45 -3.09 -22.47
N ILE A 433 -16.49 -3.12 -21.55
CA ILE A 433 -15.07 -3.33 -21.89
C ILE A 433 -14.86 -4.75 -22.43
N GLN A 434 -15.45 -5.76 -21.82
CA GLN A 434 -15.37 -7.15 -22.27
C GLN A 434 -15.98 -7.33 -23.66
N ASP A 435 -17.19 -6.79 -23.87
CA ASP A 435 -17.96 -6.98 -25.10
C ASP A 435 -17.37 -6.19 -26.27
N ARG A 436 -16.97 -4.93 -26.04
CA ARG A 436 -16.51 -4.02 -27.12
C ARG A 436 -15.00 -4.02 -27.31
N TYR A 437 -14.22 -4.39 -26.30
CA TYR A 437 -12.76 -4.31 -26.31
C TYR A 437 -12.10 -5.55 -25.68
N PRO A 438 -12.41 -6.77 -26.17
CA PRO A 438 -11.96 -8.03 -25.55
C PRO A 438 -10.43 -8.14 -25.48
N ALA A 439 -9.70 -7.63 -26.49
CA ALA A 439 -8.23 -7.62 -26.47
C ALA A 439 -7.65 -6.75 -25.34
N VAL A 440 -8.31 -5.64 -25.01
CA VAL A 440 -7.91 -4.77 -23.89
C VAL A 440 -8.16 -5.48 -22.56
N TRP A 441 -9.33 -6.13 -22.44
CA TRP A 441 -9.67 -6.94 -21.28
C TRP A 441 -8.67 -8.08 -21.05
N HIS A 442 -8.32 -8.85 -22.08
CA HIS A 442 -7.35 -9.94 -21.99
C HIS A 442 -5.97 -9.46 -21.54
N ARG A 443 -5.45 -8.37 -22.12
CA ARG A 443 -4.16 -7.79 -21.69
C ARG A 443 -4.18 -7.36 -20.22
N ARG A 444 -5.28 -6.73 -19.79
CA ARG A 444 -5.46 -6.35 -18.38
C ARG A 444 -5.50 -7.56 -17.45
N MET A 445 -6.09 -8.66 -17.88
CA MET A 445 -6.14 -9.87 -17.07
C MET A 445 -4.80 -10.61 -17.02
N ALA A 446 -4.01 -10.55 -18.09
CA ALA A 446 -2.71 -11.18 -18.17
C ALA A 446 -1.66 -10.53 -17.23
N ASP A 447 -1.65 -9.20 -17.13
CA ASP A 447 -0.80 -8.48 -16.17
C ASP A 447 -1.52 -7.23 -15.67
N LYS A 448 -2.34 -7.39 -14.63
CA LYS A 448 -3.15 -6.29 -14.08
C LYS A 448 -2.30 -5.25 -13.35
N LEU A 449 -1.09 -5.60 -12.93
CA LEU A 449 -0.18 -4.69 -12.23
C LEU A 449 0.39 -3.67 -13.22
N ARG A 450 0.99 -4.16 -14.32
CA ARG A 450 1.65 -3.34 -15.36
C ARG A 450 0.71 -2.82 -16.43
N PHE A 451 -0.47 -3.42 -16.60
CA PHE A 451 -1.43 -2.95 -17.58
C PHE A 451 -1.82 -1.50 -17.29
N ARG A 452 -1.44 -0.62 -18.21
CA ARG A 452 -1.85 0.78 -18.25
C ARG A 452 -3.05 0.92 -19.18
N TYR A 453 -4.13 1.53 -18.69
CA TYR A 453 -5.26 1.81 -19.56
C TYR A 453 -4.86 2.72 -20.73
N PRO A 454 -5.33 2.44 -21.97
CA PRO A 454 -5.10 3.33 -23.10
C PRO A 454 -5.84 4.67 -22.93
N GLY A 455 -5.30 5.71 -23.56
CA GLY A 455 -5.90 7.04 -23.59
C GLY A 455 -5.21 8.07 -22.71
N ALA A 456 -5.65 9.32 -22.83
CA ALA A 456 -5.09 10.42 -22.07
C ALA A 456 -5.34 10.22 -20.57
N GLY A 457 -4.27 10.30 -19.77
CA GLY A 457 -4.36 10.14 -18.31
C GLY A 457 -4.54 8.70 -17.81
N GLY A 458 -4.64 7.70 -18.69
CA GLY A 458 -4.76 6.30 -18.29
C GLY A 458 -3.61 5.85 -17.38
N GLU A 459 -3.92 5.05 -16.37
CA GLU A 459 -2.99 4.61 -15.33
C GLU A 459 -2.93 3.08 -15.22
N SER A 460 -1.78 2.58 -14.80
CA SER A 460 -1.59 1.25 -14.21
C SER A 460 -1.59 1.33 -12.68
N TYR A 461 -1.64 0.19 -11.97
CA TYR A 461 -1.45 0.19 -10.50
C TYR A 461 -0.10 0.78 -10.10
N LEU A 462 0.87 0.60 -10.99
CA LEU A 462 2.22 1.08 -10.87
C LEU A 462 2.33 2.61 -10.98
N ASP A 463 1.58 3.22 -11.91
CA ASP A 463 1.43 4.68 -11.97
C ASP A 463 0.80 5.22 -10.67
N VAL A 464 -0.22 4.52 -10.15
CA VAL A 464 -0.88 4.87 -8.88
C VAL A 464 0.11 4.82 -7.72
N ILE A 465 0.94 3.78 -7.60
CA ILE A 465 2.01 3.69 -6.60
C ILE A 465 2.96 4.89 -6.70
N ASN A 466 3.39 5.24 -7.92
CA ASN A 466 4.34 6.33 -8.14
C ASN A 466 3.76 7.69 -7.72
N ARG A 467 2.50 8.00 -8.07
CA ARG A 467 1.86 9.26 -7.64
C ARG A 467 1.50 9.28 -6.15
N LEU A 468 1.38 8.12 -5.50
CA LEU A 468 1.09 8.02 -4.08
C LEU A 468 2.33 8.16 -3.20
N ARG A 469 3.54 8.20 -3.76
CA ARG A 469 4.78 8.36 -2.97
C ARG A 469 4.74 9.57 -2.01
N PRO A 470 4.31 10.79 -2.41
CA PRO A 470 4.21 11.92 -1.49
C PRO A 470 3.16 11.71 -0.39
N ILE A 471 2.06 11.02 -0.70
CA ILE A 471 1.02 10.67 0.28
C ILE A 471 1.58 9.68 1.30
N LEU A 472 2.33 8.66 0.85
CA LEU A 472 2.96 7.70 1.73
C LEU A 472 3.92 8.38 2.72
N ILE A 473 4.74 9.31 2.24
CA ILE A 473 5.65 10.08 3.10
C ILE A 473 4.87 10.89 4.14
N GLU A 474 3.75 11.51 3.76
CA GLU A 474 2.88 12.21 4.71
C GLU A 474 2.30 11.25 5.76
N LEU A 475 1.88 10.04 5.37
CA LEU A 475 1.37 9.02 6.30
C LEU A 475 2.43 8.51 7.29
N GLU A 476 3.69 8.42 6.84
CA GLU A 476 4.81 8.05 7.71
C GLU A 476 5.25 9.18 8.65
N ARG A 477 5.15 10.42 8.19
CA ARG A 477 5.44 11.64 8.98
C ARG A 477 4.38 11.94 10.03
N GLN A 478 3.14 11.54 9.75
CA GLN A 478 2.00 11.94 10.53
C GLN A 478 1.93 11.23 11.89
N ARG A 479 2.19 11.99 12.96
CA ARG A 479 2.19 11.50 14.35
C ARG A 479 0.79 11.31 14.94
N LYS A 480 -0.22 11.91 14.33
CA LYS A 480 -1.62 11.81 14.78
C LYS A 480 -2.33 10.65 14.08
N SER A 481 -3.45 10.20 14.63
CA SER A 481 -4.31 9.22 13.94
C SER A 481 -4.87 9.79 12.64
N VAL A 482 -5.01 8.93 11.62
CA VAL A 482 -5.39 9.32 10.26
C VAL A 482 -6.57 8.50 9.78
N LEU A 483 -7.59 9.15 9.23
CA LEU A 483 -8.65 8.53 8.45
C LEU A 483 -8.42 8.80 6.95
N LEU A 484 -8.31 7.76 6.14
CA LEU A 484 -8.29 7.86 4.68
C LEU A 484 -9.63 7.41 4.10
N VAL A 485 -10.30 8.31 3.38
CA VAL A 485 -11.51 7.99 2.59
C VAL A 485 -11.23 8.16 1.11
N THR A 486 -11.08 7.05 0.41
CA THR A 486 -10.62 7.01 -0.99
C THR A 486 -11.29 5.88 -1.78
N HIS A 487 -10.66 5.42 -2.87
CA HIS A 487 -11.17 4.38 -3.75
C HIS A 487 -10.34 3.10 -3.72
N LEU A 488 -10.81 2.08 -4.43
CA LEU A 488 -10.32 0.72 -4.28
C LEU A 488 -8.87 0.55 -4.75
N ALA A 489 -8.49 1.05 -5.93
CA ALA A 489 -7.12 0.85 -6.41
C ALA A 489 -6.11 1.62 -5.54
N VAL A 490 -6.45 2.85 -5.15
CA VAL A 490 -5.64 3.67 -4.22
C VAL A 490 -5.46 2.96 -2.88
N GLN A 491 -6.55 2.45 -2.29
CA GLN A 491 -6.44 1.75 -1.00
C GLN A 491 -5.63 0.47 -1.09
N ARG A 492 -5.75 -0.29 -2.19
CA ARG A 492 -4.90 -1.47 -2.40
C ARG A 492 -3.43 -1.09 -2.37
N CYS A 493 -3.04 0.00 -3.05
CA CYS A 493 -1.66 0.47 -3.05
C CYS A 493 -1.19 0.96 -1.67
N LEU A 494 -1.99 1.72 -0.93
CA LEU A 494 -1.58 2.18 0.41
C LEU A 494 -1.57 1.03 1.43
N TYR A 495 -2.56 0.15 1.39
CA TYR A 495 -2.64 -1.03 2.24
C TYR A 495 -1.47 -1.99 1.99
N SER A 496 -1.07 -2.19 0.73
CA SER A 496 0.04 -3.09 0.39
C SER A 496 1.36 -2.63 1.00
N TYR A 497 1.62 -1.32 1.06
CA TYR A 497 2.79 -0.76 1.73
C TYR A 497 2.83 -1.17 3.21
N PHE A 498 1.75 -0.89 3.96
CA PHE A 498 1.72 -1.13 5.39
C PHE A 498 1.78 -2.62 5.74
N THR A 499 1.20 -3.46 4.89
CA THR A 499 1.19 -4.92 5.08
C THR A 499 2.42 -5.63 4.50
N GLY A 500 3.26 -4.94 3.73
CA GLY A 500 4.39 -5.57 3.04
C GLY A 500 3.93 -6.60 2.00
N THR A 501 2.83 -6.33 1.30
CA THR A 501 2.29 -7.22 0.26
C THR A 501 3.15 -7.15 -1.01
N ASP A 502 3.42 -8.30 -1.63
CA ASP A 502 4.12 -8.39 -2.90
C ASP A 502 3.40 -7.62 -4.02
N ALA A 503 4.19 -6.99 -4.91
CA ALA A 503 3.67 -6.10 -5.96
C ALA A 503 2.59 -6.75 -6.83
N GLU A 504 2.80 -8.00 -7.25
CA GLU A 504 1.88 -8.76 -8.12
C GLU A 504 0.52 -9.04 -7.46
N ALA A 505 0.46 -9.07 -6.12
CA ALA A 505 -0.78 -9.30 -5.39
C ALA A 505 -1.61 -8.01 -5.18
N ILE A 506 -0.99 -6.83 -5.31
CA ILE A 506 -1.63 -5.52 -5.03
C ILE A 506 -2.98 -5.37 -5.76
N PRO A 507 -3.10 -5.63 -7.08
CA PRO A 507 -4.34 -5.39 -7.82
C PRO A 507 -5.51 -6.28 -7.42
N TYR A 508 -5.27 -7.29 -6.59
CA TYR A 508 -6.22 -8.34 -6.24
C TYR A 508 -6.57 -8.35 -4.75
N LEU A 509 -5.94 -7.48 -3.94
CA LEU A 509 -6.22 -7.37 -2.51
C LEU A 509 -7.74 -7.18 -2.26
N PRO A 510 -8.37 -8.02 -1.42
CA PRO A 510 -9.80 -7.96 -1.15
C PRO A 510 -10.08 -6.94 -0.05
N LEU A 511 -10.36 -5.70 -0.43
CA LEU A 511 -10.76 -4.64 0.50
C LEU A 511 -12.29 -4.47 0.45
N PRO A 512 -13.04 -4.88 1.48
CA PRO A 512 -14.49 -4.88 1.44
C PRO A 512 -15.06 -3.45 1.50
N ALA A 513 -16.12 -3.20 0.71
CA ALA A 513 -16.95 -2.02 0.89
C ALA A 513 -17.72 -2.13 2.22
N GLY A 514 -18.12 -0.99 2.79
CA GLY A 514 -18.87 -1.00 4.05
C GLY A 514 -18.04 -1.35 5.29
N ALA A 515 -16.71 -1.43 5.18
CA ALA A 515 -15.80 -1.73 6.29
C ALA A 515 -14.73 -0.66 6.48
N VAL A 516 -14.08 -0.70 7.65
CA VAL A 516 -12.89 0.07 7.99
C VAL A 516 -11.75 -0.89 8.30
N LEU A 517 -10.61 -0.67 7.67
CA LEU A 517 -9.36 -1.36 7.98
C LEU A 517 -8.55 -0.48 8.92
N GLU A 518 -8.43 -0.88 10.17
CA GLU A 518 -7.58 -0.22 11.16
C GLU A 518 -6.18 -0.82 11.11
N LEU A 519 -5.21 0.04 10.81
CA LEU A 519 -3.80 -0.28 10.74
C LEU A 519 -3.08 0.32 11.94
N THR A 520 -2.27 -0.49 12.59
CA THR A 520 -1.45 -0.09 13.75
C THR A 520 0.01 -0.45 13.48
N PRO A 521 0.85 0.53 13.10
CA PRO A 521 2.27 0.29 12.92
C PRO A 521 2.91 -0.19 14.22
N THR A 522 3.68 -1.28 14.16
CA THR A 522 4.41 -1.85 15.29
C THR A 522 5.86 -2.17 14.90
N PRO A 523 6.76 -2.44 15.87
CA PRO A 523 8.13 -2.84 15.57
C PRO A 523 8.26 -4.10 14.69
N HIS A 524 7.25 -4.97 14.68
CA HIS A 524 7.29 -6.24 13.95
C HIS A 524 6.59 -6.20 12.59
N GLY A 525 5.92 -5.10 12.24
CA GLY A 525 5.06 -4.95 11.07
C GLY A 525 3.81 -4.16 11.44
N THR A 526 2.76 -4.25 10.63
CA THR A 526 1.51 -3.54 10.89
C THR A 526 0.45 -4.53 11.37
N GLN A 527 -0.17 -4.28 12.52
CA GLN A 527 -1.37 -5.02 12.93
C GLN A 527 -2.57 -4.48 12.16
N VAL A 528 -3.40 -5.39 11.66
CA VAL A 528 -4.59 -5.05 10.86
C VAL A 528 -5.84 -5.59 11.57
N ARG A 529 -6.83 -4.73 11.78
CA ARG A 529 -8.18 -5.11 12.23
C ARG A 529 -9.20 -4.65 11.21
N THR A 530 -10.18 -5.50 10.91
CA THR A 530 -11.26 -5.18 9.97
C THR A 530 -12.56 -5.01 10.75
N HIS A 531 -13.20 -3.86 10.58
CA HIS A 531 -14.46 -3.50 11.23
C HIS A 531 -15.54 -3.38 10.17
N ILE A 532 -16.44 -4.36 10.10
CA ILE A 532 -17.58 -4.32 9.18
C ILE A 532 -18.62 -3.38 9.77
N LEU A 533 -18.79 -2.21 9.15
CA LEU A 533 -19.76 -1.22 9.60
C LEU A 533 -21.11 -1.40 8.92
N LEU A 534 -21.12 -1.95 7.71
CA LEU A 534 -22.32 -2.19 6.93
C LEU A 534 -22.15 -3.49 6.10
N PRO A 535 -22.66 -4.63 6.58
CA PRO A 535 -22.63 -5.90 5.86
C PRO A 535 -23.31 -5.79 4.48
N ASP A 536 -22.85 -6.57 3.51
CA ASP A 536 -23.36 -6.55 2.13
C ASP A 536 -24.86 -6.81 2.05
N ASP A 537 -25.39 -7.68 2.92
CA ASP A 537 -26.80 -8.10 2.93
C ASP A 537 -27.74 -7.11 3.64
N GLU A 538 -27.22 -6.03 4.26
CA GLU A 538 -28.04 -5.11 5.06
C GLU A 538 -28.67 -4.00 4.21
N GLU A 539 -29.96 -4.11 3.84
CA GLU A 539 -30.65 -2.99 3.19
C GLU A 539 -30.68 -1.75 4.09
N ALA A 540 -30.44 -0.57 3.51
CA ALA A 540 -30.53 0.68 4.25
C ALA A 540 -31.95 0.86 4.82
N PRO A 541 -32.11 1.32 6.07
CA PRO A 541 -33.43 1.56 6.62
C PRO A 541 -34.18 2.58 5.75
N THR A 542 -35.15 2.10 4.98
CA THR A 542 -36.03 2.95 4.19
C THR A 542 -36.83 3.79 5.18
N ARG A 543 -36.66 5.12 5.09
CA ARG A 543 -37.42 6.06 5.91
C ARG A 543 -38.88 5.89 5.56
N ARG A 544 -39.63 5.04 6.28
CA ARG A 544 -41.09 5.01 6.20
C ARG A 544 -41.54 6.42 6.54
N LEU A 545 -41.99 7.16 5.54
CA LEU A 545 -42.75 8.38 5.72
C LEU A 545 -43.89 8.02 6.66
N ARG A 546 -43.82 8.47 7.92
CA ARG A 546 -44.94 8.44 8.86
C ARG A 546 -46.04 9.27 8.20
N ARG A 547 -46.97 8.60 7.50
CA ARG A 547 -48.27 9.18 7.16
C ARG A 547 -48.89 9.60 8.49
N SER A 548 -49.02 10.91 8.68
CA SER A 548 -49.79 11.50 9.77
C SER A 548 -51.21 10.97 9.70
N ALA A 549 -51.54 10.05 10.61
CA ALA A 549 -52.92 9.62 10.80
C ALA A 549 -53.70 10.82 11.36
N ARG A 550 -54.59 11.38 10.52
CA ARG A 550 -55.64 12.30 10.95
C ARG A 550 -56.50 11.57 11.98
N LEU A 551 -56.48 12.03 13.23
CA LEU A 551 -57.44 11.64 14.26
C LEU A 551 -58.77 12.34 13.97
N THR A 552 -59.67 11.65 13.28
CA THR A 552 -61.11 11.93 13.35
C THR A 552 -61.68 11.12 14.51
N GLY A 553 -61.85 11.76 15.67
CA GLY A 553 -62.45 11.14 16.86
C GLY A 553 -63.55 12.03 17.42
N ARG A 554 -64.80 11.62 17.19
CA ARG A 554 -66.04 12.21 17.72
C ARG A 554 -65.97 12.36 19.25
N ARG A 555 -66.39 13.53 19.76
CA ARG A 555 -66.74 13.74 21.18
C ARG A 555 -68.14 13.20 21.48
N PRO A 556 -68.39 12.56 22.63
CA PRO A 556 -69.70 12.55 23.25
C PRO A 556 -69.78 13.58 24.38
N HIS A 557 -70.95 14.22 24.45
CA HIS A 557 -71.40 15.13 25.49
C HIS A 557 -71.37 14.51 26.90
N ARG A 558 -70.98 15.32 27.90
CA ARG A 558 -71.63 15.38 29.22
C ARG A 558 -71.37 16.74 29.86
N SER A 559 -72.45 17.40 30.25
CA SER A 559 -72.55 18.61 31.09
C SER A 559 -73.25 18.21 32.41
N PRO A 560 -73.53 19.14 33.35
CA PRO A 560 -72.61 20.01 34.10
C PRO A 560 -72.89 19.96 35.63
N SER A 561 -72.00 20.46 36.51
CA SER A 561 -72.42 21.05 37.80
C SER A 561 -71.34 21.89 38.51
N THR A 562 -71.65 23.19 38.64
CA THR A 562 -71.53 24.09 39.81
C THR A 562 -70.21 24.19 40.61
N ALA A 563 -69.56 25.37 40.56
CA ALA A 563 -69.50 26.41 41.62
C ALA A 563 -68.26 26.24 42.55
N SER A 564 -67.48 27.22 43.01
CA SER A 564 -67.59 28.68 43.17
C SER A 564 -66.21 29.31 43.52
N ARG A 565 -66.00 30.59 43.12
CA ARG A 565 -65.29 31.71 43.81
C ARG A 565 -63.88 31.49 44.43
N ARG A 566 -62.82 32.14 43.87
CA ARG A 566 -62.21 33.47 44.21
C ARG A 566 -61.20 33.43 45.39
N PRO A 567 -60.28 34.41 45.59
CA PRO A 567 -60.20 35.79 45.06
C PRO A 567 -59.56 35.94 43.69
#